data_AF-A0A1E3XBZ3-F1
#
_entry.id   AF-A0A1E3XBZ3-F1
#
_cell.length_a   1.000
_cell.length_b   1.000
_cell.length_c   1.000
_cell.angle_alpha   90.00
_cell.angle_beta   90.00
_cell.angle_gamma   90.00
#
_symmetry.space_group_name_H-M   'P 1'
#
loop_
_entity.id
_entity.type
_entity.pdbx_description
1 polymer ?
#
loop_
_entity_poly.entity_id
_entity_poly.type
_entity_poly.pdbx_seq_one_letter_code
_entity_poly.pdbx_strand_id
1 'polypeptide(L)'
;MKLFERAIRRAEISVKMSKGFNPRLKIAFPLALPVGIKGIDEKLELELREWMQASEIKARLKKQLPKTYKLLPSNQFPTNRNLL
;
A
#
# COMPACT_ATOMS: atom_id res chain seq x y z
N MET A 1 -4.53 -9.47 -2.99
CA MET A 1 -3.25 -8.70 -2.92
C MET A 1 -2.54 -8.43 -4.24
N LYS A 2 -2.49 -9.36 -5.23
CA LYS A 2 -1.68 -9.21 -6.46
C LYS A 2 -1.90 -7.89 -7.24
N LEU A 3 -3.11 -7.32 -7.23
CA LEU A 3 -3.39 -6.02 -7.85
C LEU A 3 -2.51 -4.90 -7.27
N PHE A 4 -2.54 -4.73 -5.95
CA PHE A 4 -1.79 -3.66 -5.27
C PHE A 4 -0.28 -3.89 -5.35
N GLU A 5 0.19 -5.14 -5.19
CA GLU A 5 1.61 -5.45 -5.39
C GLU A 5 2.10 -5.06 -6.80
N ARG A 6 1.31 -5.36 -7.84
CA ARG A 6 1.62 -4.97 -9.22
C ARG A 6 1.58 -3.45 -9.41
N ALA A 7 0.55 -2.79 -8.89
CA ALA A 7 0.39 -1.35 -9.00
C ALA A 7 1.56 -0.62 -8.32
N ILE A 8 1.97 -1.06 -7.14
CA ILE A 8 3.11 -0.52 -6.39
C ILE A 8 4.41 -0.69 -7.19
N ARG A 9 4.66 -1.88 -7.75
CA ARG A 9 5.85 -2.13 -8.57
C ARG A 9 5.88 -1.25 -9.81
N ARG A 10 4.76 -1.11 -10.52
CA ARG A 10 4.64 -0.27 -11.73
C ARG A 10 4.67 1.23 -11.44
N ALA A 11 4.31 1.62 -10.23
CA ALA A 11 4.37 3.00 -9.75
C ALA A 11 5.78 3.37 -9.25
N GLU A 12 6.71 2.41 -9.24
CA GLU A 12 8.08 2.59 -8.75
C GLU A 12 8.12 3.18 -7.34
N ILE A 13 7.24 2.68 -6.47
CA ILE A 13 7.18 3.10 -5.07
C ILE A 13 8.14 2.22 -4.27
N SER A 14 9.03 2.88 -3.55
CA SER A 14 10.10 2.25 -2.77
C SER A 14 9.56 1.67 -1.46
N VAL A 15 8.89 0.52 -1.56
CA VAL A 15 8.37 -0.23 -0.39
C VAL A 15 9.43 -1.21 0.11
N LYS A 16 9.55 -1.37 1.44
CA LYS A 16 10.41 -2.37 2.07
C LYS A 16 10.01 -3.78 1.62
N MET A 17 10.98 -4.69 1.66
CA MET A 17 10.76 -6.11 1.44
C MET A 17 10.75 -6.85 2.79
N SER A 18 9.95 -7.91 2.89
CA SER A 18 10.02 -8.85 4.03
C SER A 18 11.38 -9.56 4.06
N LYS A 19 11.83 -9.97 5.25
CA LYS A 19 13.16 -10.58 5.47
C LYS A 19 13.17 -12.12 5.45
N GLY A 20 12.12 -12.77 4.94
CA GLY A 20 12.00 -14.24 4.90
C GLY A 20 12.52 -14.86 3.61
N PHE A 21 12.44 -16.19 3.50
CA PHE A 21 12.90 -16.97 2.33
C PHE A 21 12.18 -16.63 1.00
N ASN A 22 11.02 -15.97 1.07
CA ASN A 22 10.30 -15.43 -0.08
C ASN A 22 9.98 -13.94 0.14
N PRO A 23 10.93 -13.02 -0.16
CA PRO A 23 10.72 -11.59 0.04
C PRO A 23 9.52 -11.06 -0.73
N ARG A 24 8.59 -10.43 -0.02
CA ARG A 24 7.41 -9.75 -0.57
C ARG A 24 7.41 -8.30 -0.12
N LEU A 25 6.72 -7.45 -0.87
CA LEU A 25 6.51 -6.06 -0.46
C LEU A 25 5.85 -6.05 0.93
N LYS A 26 6.36 -5.22 1.84
CA LYS A 26 5.80 -4.99 3.17
C LYS A 26 4.54 -4.12 3.05
N ILE A 27 3.44 -4.78 2.74
CA ILE A 27 2.10 -4.19 2.65
C ILE A 27 1.14 -4.92 3.58
N ALA A 28 0.21 -4.20 4.18
CA ALA A 28 -0.81 -4.79 5.05
C ALA A 28 -2.20 -4.24 4.75
N PHE A 29 -3.21 -5.09 4.95
CA PHE A 29 -4.62 -4.73 5.00
C PHE A 29 -5.11 -5.04 6.42
N PRO A 30 -5.07 -4.07 7.35
CA PRO A 30 -5.35 -4.33 8.76
C PRO A 30 -6.73 -4.93 9.02
N LEU A 31 -7.73 -4.55 8.21
CA LEU A 31 -9.11 -5.00 8.31
C LEU A 31 -9.58 -5.57 6.96
N ALA A 32 -8.94 -6.64 6.49
CA ALA A 32 -9.29 -7.24 5.20
C ALA A 32 -10.73 -7.79 5.21
N LEU A 33 -11.52 -7.39 4.21
CA LEU A 33 -12.88 -7.91 4.04
C LEU A 33 -12.93 -9.35 3.51
N PRO A 34 -13.99 -10.11 3.85
CA PRO A 34 -14.32 -11.37 3.20
C PRO A 34 -14.53 -11.23 1.69
N VAL A 35 -14.35 -12.34 0.98
CA VAL A 35 -14.60 -12.39 -0.47
C VAL A 35 -16.08 -12.13 -0.76
N GLY A 36 -16.35 -11.37 -1.82
CA GLY A 36 -17.72 -11.03 -2.24
C GLY A 36 -18.26 -9.74 -1.61
N ILE A 37 -17.54 -9.15 -0.63
CA ILE A 37 -17.93 -7.87 -0.02
C ILE A 37 -17.24 -6.71 -0.75
N LYS A 38 -18.02 -5.65 -1.03
CA LYS A 38 -17.51 -4.42 -1.62
C LYS A 38 -16.78 -3.58 -0.57
N GLY A 39 -15.49 -3.31 -0.80
CA GLY A 39 -14.72 -2.38 0.02
C GLY A 39 -15.11 -0.92 -0.24
N ILE A 40 -15.23 -0.14 0.83
CA ILE A 40 -15.63 1.28 0.78
C ILE A 40 -14.48 2.17 1.26
N ASP A 41 -13.82 1.82 2.37
CA ASP A 41 -12.79 2.66 3.01
C ASP A 41 -11.51 1.90 3.42
N GLU A 42 -11.30 0.73 2.83
CA GLU A 42 -10.22 -0.20 3.14
C GLU A 42 -8.86 0.48 3.36
N LYS A 43 -8.22 0.14 4.47
CA LYS A 43 -6.86 0.62 4.78
C LYS A 43 -5.83 -0.28 4.09
N LEU A 44 -4.91 0.37 3.38
CA LEU A 44 -3.69 -0.23 2.84
C LEU A 44 -2.51 0.49 3.49
N GLU A 45 -1.70 -0.26 4.22
CA GLU A 45 -0.47 0.23 4.83
C GLU A 45 0.73 -0.19 4.00
N LEU A 46 1.69 0.73 3.83
CA LEU A 46 2.94 0.53 3.12
C LEU A 46 4.09 0.92 4.05
N GLU A 47 5.08 0.05 4.22
CA GLU A 47 6.35 0.46 4.84
C GLU A 47 7.32 0.88 3.74
N LEU A 48 7.74 2.16 3.74
CA LEU A 48 8.65 2.67 2.73
C LEU A 48 10.11 2.39 3.10
N ARG A 49 10.94 2.05 2.10
CA ARG A 49 12.39 1.91 2.25
C ARG A 49 13.06 3.27 2.36
N GLU A 50 12.58 4.24 1.59
CA GLU A 50 13.00 5.63 1.61
C GLU A 50 11.78 6.55 1.73
N TRP A 51 11.97 7.74 2.28
CA TRP A 51 10.87 8.69 2.41
C TRP A 51 10.39 9.13 1.03
N MET A 52 9.07 9.09 0.83
CA MET A 52 8.40 9.65 -0.34
C MET A 52 7.18 10.42 0.16
N GLN A 53 6.82 11.51 -0.52
CA GLN A 53 5.66 12.30 -0.14
C GLN A 53 4.37 11.53 -0.41
N ALA A 54 3.41 11.53 0.53
CA ALA A 54 2.14 10.82 0.37
C ALA A 54 1.35 11.21 -0.89
N SER A 55 1.38 12.50 -1.26
CA SER A 55 0.77 13.04 -2.48
C SER A 55 1.39 12.43 -3.75
N GLU A 56 2.71 12.28 -3.78
CA GLU A 56 3.45 11.67 -4.88
C GLU A 56 3.10 10.18 -5.02
N ILE A 57 3.13 9.43 -3.91
CA ILE A 57 2.71 8.02 -3.87
C ILE A 57 1.30 7.87 -4.44
N LYS A 58 0.36 8.71 -3.97
CA LYS A 58 -1.04 8.68 -4.42
C LYS A 58 -1.15 8.98 -5.92
N ALA A 59 -0.42 9.98 -6.42
CA ALA A 59 -0.43 10.33 -7.84
C ALA A 59 0.12 9.20 -8.72
N ARG A 60 1.22 8.55 -8.30
CA ARG A 60 1.82 7.43 -9.01
C ARG A 60 0.91 6.18 -8.97
N LEU A 61 0.35 5.82 -7.81
CA LEU A 61 -0.58 4.69 -7.68
C LEU A 61 -1.84 4.88 -8.52
N LYS A 62 -2.41 6.10 -8.53
CA LYS A 62 -3.63 6.39 -9.29
C LYS A 62 -3.48 6.07 -10.77
N LYS A 63 -2.29 6.26 -11.35
CA LYS A 63 -2.01 5.93 -12.76
C LYS A 63 -1.97 4.42 -13.03
N GLN A 64 -1.71 3.60 -12.00
CA GLN A 64 -1.55 2.15 -12.13
C GLN A 64 -2.78 1.35 -11.71
N LEU A 65 -3.74 1.98 -11.02
CA LEU A 65 -4.97 1.34 -10.58
C LEU A 65 -6.07 1.43 -11.64
N PRO A 66 -6.96 0.43 -11.73
CA PRO A 66 -8.16 0.52 -12.56
C PRO A 66 -9.04 1.71 -12.13
N LYS A 67 -9.75 2.31 -13.09
CA LYS A 67 -10.64 3.47 -12.85
C LYS A 67 -11.74 3.22 -11.81
N THR A 68 -12.07 1.96 -11.54
CA THR A 68 -13.05 1.54 -10.52
C THR A 68 -12.55 1.71 -9.09
N TYR A 69 -11.24 1.89 -8.88
CA TYR A 69 -10.65 2.14 -7.56
C TYR A 69 -10.46 3.64 -7.32
N LYS A 70 -10.88 4.09 -6.14
CA LYS A 70 -10.70 5.46 -5.69
C LYS A 70 -9.72 5.49 -4.52
N LEU A 71 -8.65 6.26 -4.66
CA LEU A 71 -7.73 6.53 -3.55
C LEU A 71 -8.29 7.65 -2.67
N LEU A 72 -8.61 7.31 -1.43
CA LEU A 72 -9.01 8.27 -0.38
C LEU A 72 -7.80 9.10 0.10
N PRO A 73 -8.01 10.16 0.90
CA PRO A 73 -6.90 10.85 1.57
C PRO A 73 -6.02 9.86 2.35
N SER A 74 -4.72 10.12 2.35
CA SER A 74 -3.70 9.27 2.96
C SER A 74 -2.95 10.05 4.01
N ASN A 75 -2.66 9.40 5.13
CA ASN A 75 -1.83 9.96 6.18
C ASN A 75 -0.45 9.29 6.13
N GLN A 76 0.58 10.02 6.54
CA GLN A 76 1.95 9.52 6.60
C GLN A 76 2.48 9.74 8.01
N PHE A 77 3.10 8.70 8.56
CA PHE A 77 3.60 8.71 9.93
C PHE A 77 5.03 8.18 9.97
N PRO A 78 5.89 8.68 10.88
CA PRO A 78 7.16 8.03 11.16
C PRO A 78 6.92 6.58 11.59
N THR A 79 7.72 5.64 11.10
CA THR A 79 7.63 4.24 11.54
C THR A 79 8.16 4.12 12.97
N ASN A 80 7.30 4.31 13.97
CA ASN A 80 7.60 3.93 15.36
C ASN A 80 7.17 2.48 15.58
N ARG A 81 8.14 1.57 15.64
CA ARG A 81 7.89 0.13 15.76
C ARG A 81 7.84 -0.36 17.21
N ASN A 82 7.30 0.45 18.13
CA ASN A 82 7.12 0.13 19.57
C ASN A 82 5.72 0.55 20.07
N LEU A 83 4.65 0.13 19.39
CA LEU A 83 3.29 0.19 19.92
C LEU A 83 2.56 -1.12 19.61
N LEU A 84 3.09 -2.21 20.16
CA LEU A 84 2.38 -3.42 20.59
C LEU A 84 3.12 -3.96 21.81
#